data_AF-A0A6P0LL45-F1
#
_entry.id   AF-A0A6P0LL45-F1
#
_cell.length_a   1.000
_cell.length_b   1.000
_cell.length_c   1.000
_cell.angle_alpha   90.00
_cell.angle_beta   90.00
_cell.angle_gamma   90.00
#
_symmetry.space_group_name_H-M   'P 1'
#
loop_
_entity.id
_entity.type
_entity.pdbx_description
1 polymer ?
#
loop_
_entity_poly.entity_id
_entity_poly.type
_entity_poly.pdbx_seq_one_letter_code
_entity_poly.pdbx_strand_id
1 'polypeptide(L)' 'MKSIKMTIRLTEYEKRKLEQEAERRGINQSEVLRNLIARFPVRVASALPNPKDSV' A
#
# COMPACT_ATOMS: atom_id res chain seq x y z
N MET A 1 1.63 9.33 14.31
CA MET A 1 2.27 8.44 13.33
C MET A 1 2.89 9.27 12.22
N LYS A 2 4.11 8.94 11.77
CA LYS A 2 4.72 9.65 10.63
C LYS A 2 4.01 9.21 9.34
N SER A 3 3.39 10.13 8.63
CA SER A 3 2.82 9.90 7.30
C SER A 3 3.93 10.01 6.24
N ILE A 4 4.02 9.02 5.35
CA ILE A 4 4.92 9.06 4.19
C ILE A 4 4.09 9.46 2.97
N LYS A 5 4.55 10.48 2.23
CA LYS A 5 3.98 10.83 0.93
C LYS A 5 4.61 9.93 -0.12
N MET A 6 3.79 9.22 -0.88
CA MET A 6 4.21 8.34 -1.97
C MET A 6 3.53 8.80 -3.27
N THR A 7 4.29 8.80 -4.36
CA THR A 7 3.76 9.03 -5.71
C THR A 7 3.80 7.71 -6.46
N ILE A 8 2.66 7.29 -7.01
CA ILE A 8 2.55 6.09 -7.85
C ILE A 8 2.18 6.50 -9.26
N ARG A 9 2.66 5.75 -10.26
CA ARG A 9 2.23 5.89 -11.64
C ARG A 9 1.10 4.90 -11.90
N LEU A 10 -0.02 5.41 -12.39
CA LEU A 10 -1.17 4.62 -12.82
C LEU A 10 -1.45 4.95 -14.28
N THR A 11 -1.94 3.98 -15.02
CA THR A 11 -2.64 4.25 -16.27
C THR A 11 -3.92 5.04 -15.99
N GLU A 12 -4.43 5.74 -16.99
CA GLU A 12 -5.69 6.48 -16.89
C GLU A 12 -6.86 5.55 -16.49
N TYR A 13 -6.85 4.32 -16.99
CA TYR A 13 -7.85 3.31 -16.66
C TYR A 13 -7.82 2.91 -15.18
N GLU A 14 -6.63 2.64 -14.64
CA GLU A 14 -6.47 2.29 -13.22
C GLU A 14 -6.86 3.44 -12.30
N LYS A 15 -6.49 4.68 -12.68
CA LYS A 15 -6.87 5.89 -11.95
C LYS A 15 -8.39 6.05 -11.90
N ARG A 16 -9.09 5.91 -13.03
CA ARG A 16 -10.56 5.97 -13.09
C ARG A 16 -11.22 4.89 -12.24
N LYS A 17 -10.71 3.66 -12.27
CA LYS A 17 -11.21 2.59 -11.40
C LYS A 17 -11.02 2.92 -9.92
N LEU A 18 -9.88 3.50 -9.55
CA LEU A 18 -9.61 3.92 -8.18
C LEU A 18 -10.55 5.04 -7.73
N GLU A 19 -10.85 5.99 -8.62
CA GLU A 19 -11.85 7.06 -8.40
C GLU A 19 -13.25 6.50 -8.18
N GLN A 20 -13.72 5.63 -9.06
CA GLN A 20 -15.03 4.99 -8.94
C GLN A 20 -15.17 4.21 -7.64
N GLU A 21 -14.12 3.49 -7.21
CA GLU A 21 -14.15 2.73 -5.97
C GLU A 21 -14.13 3.63 -4.73
N ALA A 22 -13.42 4.77 -4.81
CA ALA A 22 -13.41 5.79 -3.78
C ALA A 22 -14.81 6.41 -3.61
N GLU A 23 -15.44 6.80 -4.72
CA GLU A 23 -16.81 7.31 -4.77
C GLU A 23 -17.82 6.29 -4.22
N ARG A 24 -17.76 5.04 -4.68
CA ARG A 24 -18.65 3.95 -4.24
C ARG A 24 -18.61 3.72 -2.74
N ARG A 25 -17.44 3.94 -2.11
CA ARG A 25 -17.22 3.76 -0.67
C ARG A 25 -17.37 5.05 0.15
N GLY A 26 -17.54 6.20 -0.49
CA GLY A 26 -17.56 7.50 0.18
C GLY A 26 -16.24 7.88 0.87
N ILE A 27 -15.10 7.38 0.36
CA ILE A 27 -13.76 7.66 0.90
C ILE A 27 -12.86 8.23 -0.21
N ASN A 28 -11.68 8.76 0.15
CA ASN A 28 -10.73 9.23 -0.86
C ASN A 28 -9.84 8.10 -1.41
N GLN A 29 -9.22 8.32 -2.57
CA GLN A 29 -8.35 7.35 -3.23
C GLN A 29 -7.17 6.87 -2.36
N SER A 30 -6.59 7.76 -1.55
CA SER A 30 -5.48 7.39 -0.64
C SER A 30 -5.95 6.39 0.42
N GLU A 31 -7.18 6.54 0.91
CA GLU A 31 -7.78 5.65 1.89
C GLU A 31 -8.12 4.29 1.28
N VAL A 32 -8.57 4.25 0.02
CA VAL A 32 -8.73 2.99 -0.73
C VAL A 32 -7.41 2.23 -0.78
N LEU A 33 -6.32 2.90 -1.13
CA LEU A 33 -4.98 2.30 -1.21
C LEU A 33 -4.47 1.85 0.15
N ARG A 34 -4.65 2.63 1.21
CA ARG A 34 -4.28 2.22 2.58
C ARG A 34 -5.04 0.98 3.03
N ASN A 35 -6.36 0.94 2.80
CA ASN A 35 -7.19 -0.21 3.12
C ASN A 35 -6.79 -1.47 2.35
N LEU A 36 -6.31 -1.31 1.10
CA LEU A 36 -5.73 -2.41 0.34
C LEU A 36 -4.40 -2.86 0.93
N ILE A 37 -3.48 -1.92 1.18
CA ILE A 37 -2.13 -2.20 1.69
C ILE A 37 -2.20 -2.92 3.04
N ALA A 38 -3.13 -2.52 3.91
CA ALA A 38 -3.34 -3.14 5.22
C ALA A 38 -3.74 -4.62 5.16
N ARG A 39 -4.22 -5.12 4.01
CA ARG A 39 -4.59 -6.54 3.81
C ARG A 39 -3.40 -7.39 3.36
N PHE A 40 -2.32 -6.79 2.89
CA PHE A 40 -1.15 -7.57 2.49
C PHE A 40 -0.49 -8.16 3.73
N PRO A 41 -0.05 -9.44 3.66
CA PRO A 41 0.70 -10.02 4.75
C PRO A 41 1.95 -9.19 4.99
N VAL A 42 2.22 -8.84 6.24
CA VAL A 42 3.48 -8.23 6.61
C VAL A 42 4.55 -9.29 6.37
N ARG A 43 5.31 -9.15 5.28
CA ARG A 43 6.58 -9.86 5.17
C ARG A 43 7.47 -9.26 6.25
N VAL A 44 7.51 -9.90 7.41
CA VAL A 44 8.46 -9.52 8.45
C VAL A 44 9.83 -9.80 7.85
N ALA A 45 10.54 -8.73 7.48
CA ALA A 45 11.91 -8.81 6.97
C ALA A 45 12.88 -9.44 8.00
N SER A 46 12.41 -9.78 9.20
CA SER A 46 13.17 -10.50 10.23
C SER A 46 13.28 -12.01 10.00
N ALA A 47 12.67 -12.58 8.95
CA ALA A 47 12.83 -14.01 8.61
C ALA A 47 14.10 -14.30 7.80
N LEU A 48 14.84 -13.27 7.37
CA LEU A 48 16.18 -13.47 6.86
C LEU A 48 17.15 -13.37 8.06
N PRO A 49 17.91 -14.44 8.38
CA PRO A 49 18.97 -14.32 9.37
C PRO A 49 19.87 -13.16 8.94
N ASN A 50 20.25 -12.31 9.89
CA ASN A 50 21.24 -11.29 9.62
C ASN A 50 22.50 -12.05 9.16
N PRO A 51 23.17 -11.67 8.06
CA PRO A 51 24.38 -12.37 7.60
C PRO A 51 25.52 -12.42 8.64
N LYS A 52 25.38 -11.65 9.73
CA LYS A 52 26.30 -11.60 10.88
C LYS A 52 25.94 -12.56 12.01
N ASP A 53 24.77 -13.19 11.97
CA ASP A 53 24.33 -14.15 12.99
C ASP A 53 24.75 -15.59 12.66
N SER A 54 25.39 -15.81 11.50
CA SER A 54 25.91 -17.12 11.05
C SER A 54 27.33 -17.42 11.55
N VAL A 55 27.72 -16.88 12.70
CA VAL A 55 29.06 -17.12 13.32
C VAL A 55 29.07 -18.42 14.09
#